data_AF-A0A4S0IW87-F1
#
_entry.id   AF-A0A4S0IW87-F1
#
_cell.length_a   1.000
_cell.length_b   1.000
_cell.length_c   1.000
_cell.angle_alpha   90.00
_cell.angle_beta   90.00
_cell.angle_gamma   90.00
#
_symmetry.space_group_name_H-M   'P 1'
#
loop_
_entity.id
_entity.type
_entity.pdbx_description
1 polymer ?
#
loop_
_entity_poly.entity_id
_entity_poly.type
_entity_poly.pdbx_seq_one_letter_code
_entity_poly.pdbx_strand_id
1 'polypeptide(L)' 'GYVHREVFPTKPPSVEYSLTDLGRSMFAPLQMLVQWAELNHDAVREARAAFDAAQT' A
#
# COMPACT_ATOMS: atom_id res chain seq x y z
N GLY A 1 -0.57 13.54 12.27
CA GLY A 1 -1.69 13.49 11.32
C GLY A 1 -2.10 12.06 11.07
N TYR A 2 -1.38 11.36 10.20
CA TYR A 2 -1.63 9.94 9.87
C TYR A 2 -0.83 8.94 10.72
N VAL A 3 0.36 9.35 11.11
CA VAL A 3 1.27 8.54 11.93
C VAL A 3 1.33 9.16 13.32
N HIS A 4 1.11 8.31 14.33
CA HIS A 4 1.42 8.56 15.72
C HIS A 4 2.86 8.11 16.00
N ARG A 5 3.59 8.93 16.75
CA ARG A 5 4.96 8.64 17.17
C ARG A 5 5.01 8.67 18.68
N GLU A 6 5.42 7.56 19.28
CA GLU A 6 5.56 7.42 20.73
C GLU A 6 7.03 7.19 21.09
N VAL A 7 7.51 7.93 22.10
CA VAL A 7 8.88 7.79 22.61
C VAL A 7 8.81 7.14 23.97
N PHE A 8 9.51 6.02 24.14
CA PHE A 8 9.58 5.33 25.40
C PHE A 8 10.91 5.65 26.09
N PRO A 9 10.89 6.04 27.38
CA PRO A 9 12.09 6.30 28.16
C PRO A 9 12.75 4.98 28.62
N THR A 10 13.13 4.14 27.67
CA THR A 10 13.83 2.86 27.87
C THR A 10 15.35 3.05 27.86
N LYS A 11 16.11 1.99 28.18
CA LYS A 11 17.57 1.94 28.00
C LYS A 11 17.92 0.76 27.10
N PRO A 12 18.33 0.99 25.83
CA PRO A 12 18.40 2.27 25.13
C PRO A 12 17.00 2.88 24.87
N PRO A 13 16.86 4.20 24.68
CA PRO A 13 15.59 4.81 24.31
C PRO A 13 15.01 4.20 23.03
N SER A 14 13.71 3.92 23.01
CA SER A 14 13.00 3.35 21.86
C SER A 14 11.90 4.29 21.37
N VAL A 15 11.56 4.14 20.09
CA VAL A 15 10.50 4.91 19.44
C VAL A 15 9.62 3.94 18.68
N GLU A 16 8.31 4.08 18.83
CA GLU A 16 7.34 3.31 18.05
C GLU A 16 6.51 4.24 17.16
N TYR A 17 6.08 3.67 16.04
CA TYR A 17 5.24 4.33 15.06
C TYR A 17 3.99 3.50 14.83
N SER A 18 2.84 4.14 14.93
CA SER A 18 1.55 3.50 14.67
C SER A 18 0.67 4.42 13.83
N LEU A 19 -0.33 3.86 13.17
CA LEU A 19 -1.32 4.68 12.46
C LEU A 19 -2.31 5.28 13.45
N THR A 20 -2.57 6.58 13.30
CA THR A 20 -3.71 7.25 13.92
C THR A 20 -5.02 6.78 13.28
N ASP A 21 -6.16 7.17 13.83
CA ASP A 21 -7.47 6.90 13.21
C ASP A 21 -7.57 7.52 11.80
N LEU A 22 -7.03 8.72 11.63
CA LEU A 22 -6.92 9.37 10.31
C LEU A 22 -5.97 8.59 9.38
N GLY A 23 -4.92 7.96 9.91
CA GLY A 23 -4.05 7.09 9.12
C GLY A 23 -4.76 5.81 8.67
N ARG A 24 -5.55 5.21 9.57
CA ARG A 24 -6.31 3.98 9.31
C ARG A 24 -7.47 4.20 8.34
N SER A 25 -8.05 5.39 8.28
CA SER A 25 -9.15 5.68 7.32
C SER A 25 -8.73 5.51 5.86
N MET A 26 -7.43 5.56 5.56
CA MET A 26 -6.88 5.28 4.23
C MET A 26 -6.98 3.81 3.81
N PHE A 27 -7.18 2.87 4.75
CA PHE A 27 -7.25 1.45 4.38
C PHE A 27 -8.44 1.13 3.49
N ALA A 28 -9.59 1.75 3.71
CA ALA A 28 -10.78 1.50 2.89
C ALA A 28 -10.55 1.81 1.39
N PRO A 29 -10.09 3.02 0.99
CA PRO A 29 -9.80 3.30 -0.41
C PRO A 29 -8.63 2.48 -0.96
N LEU A 30 -7.60 2.20 -0.15
CA LEU A 30 -6.47 1.36 -0.58
C LEU A 30 -6.90 -0.08 -0.85
N GLN A 31 -7.78 -0.64 -0.03
CA GLN A 31 -8.30 -2.00 -0.21
C GLN A 31 -9.06 -2.12 -1.54
N MET A 32 -9.85 -1.11 -1.91
CA MET A 32 -10.53 -1.11 -3.22
C MET A 32 -9.55 -1.13 -4.38
N LEU A 33 -8.46 -0.37 -4.29
CA LEU A 33 -7.41 -0.36 -5.31
C LEU A 33 -6.70 -1.71 -5.41
N VAL A 34 -6.36 -2.31 -4.26
CA VAL A 34 -5.72 -3.62 -4.20
C VAL A 34 -6.63 -4.70 -4.80
N GLN A 35 -7.91 -4.72 -4.42
CA GLN A 35 -8.87 -5.69 -4.97
C GLN A 35 -9.03 -5.56 -6.48
N TRP A 36 -9.14 -4.34 -7.01
CA TRP A 36 -9.18 -4.14 -8.45
C TRP A 36 -7.89 -4.64 -9.12
N ALA A 37 -6.72 -4.33 -8.55
CA ALA A 37 -5.44 -4.75 -9.09
C ALA A 37 -5.31 -6.29 -9.10
N GLU A 38 -5.75 -6.97 -8.04
CA GLU A 38 -5.78 -8.42 -7.96
C GLU A 38 -6.69 -9.03 -9.04
N LEU A 39 -7.92 -8.50 -9.18
CA LEU A 39 -8.89 -8.99 -10.17
C LEU A 39 -8.45 -8.78 -11.62
N ASN A 40 -7.66 -7.74 -11.89
CA ASN A 40 -7.27 -7.35 -13.24
C ASN A 40 -5.80 -7.67 -13.57
N HIS A 41 -5.09 -8.33 -12.65
CA HIS A 41 -3.65 -8.56 -12.78
C HIS A 41 -3.30 -9.31 -14.07
N ASP A 42 -4.04 -10.37 -14.39
CA ASP A 42 -3.80 -11.17 -15.59
C ASP A 42 -4.17 -10.41 -16.87
N ALA A 43 -5.28 -9.68 -16.88
CA ALA A 43 -5.66 -8.83 -18.02
C ALA A 43 -4.59 -7.76 -18.31
N VAL A 44 -4.01 -7.14 -17.28
CA VAL A 44 -2.89 -6.19 -17.42
C VAL A 44 -1.65 -6.87 -17.98
N ARG A 45 -1.35 -8.11 -17.56
CA ARG A 45 -0.21 -8.88 -18.09
C ARG A 45 -0.40 -9.25 -19.56
N GLU A 46 -1.60 -9.69 -19.95
CA GLU A 46 -1.93 -10.01 -21.34
C GLU A 46 -1.83 -8.76 -22.23
N ALA A 47 -2.37 -7.63 -21.77
CA ALA A 47 -2.25 -6.36 -22.49
C ALA A 47 -0.79 -5.94 -22.72
N ARG A 48 0.08 -6.13 -21.72
CA ARG A 48 1.53 -5.88 -21.84
C ARG A 48 2.18 -6.81 -22.86
N ALA A 49 1.92 -8.11 -22.78
CA ALA A 49 2.49 -9.09 -23.72
C ALA A 49 2.05 -8.84 -25.17
N ALA A 50 0.77 -8.50 -25.38
CA ALA A 50 0.25 -8.16 -26.70
C ALA A 50 0.91 -6.90 -27.29
N PHE A 51 1.15 -5.88 -26.45
CA PHE A 51 1.86 -4.67 -26.86
C PHE A 51 3.31 -4.99 -27.27
N ASP A 52 4.04 -5.73 -26.43
CA ASP A 52 5.44 -6.10 -26.69
C ASP A 52 5.57 -6.93 -27.99
N ALA A 53 4.64 -7.84 -28.23
CA ALA A 53 4.59 -8.65 -29.45
C ALA A 53 4.29 -7.81 -30.71
N ALA A 54 3.52 -6.73 -30.60
CA ALA A 54 3.21 -5.83 -31.70
C ALA A 54 4.32 -4.80 -32.01
N GLN A 55 5.29 -4.63 -31.09
CA GLN A 55 6.44 -3.75 -31.27
C GLN A 55 7.69 -4.47 -31.81
N THR A 56 7.61 -5.78 -32.05
CA THR A 56 8.66 -6.61 -32.68
C THR A 56 8.33 -6.82 -34.16
#